data_AF-A0A7X6VCI4-F1
#
_entry.id   AF-A0A7X6VCI4-F1
#
_cell.length_a   1.000
_cell.length_b   1.000
_cell.length_c   1.000
_cell.angle_alpha   90.00
_cell.angle_beta   90.00
_cell.angle_gamma   90.00
#
_symmetry.space_group_name_H-M   'P 1'
#
loop_
_entity.id
_entity.type
_entity.pdbx_description
1 polymer ?
#
loop_
_entity_poly.entity_id
_entity_poly.type
_entity_poly.pdbx_seq_one_letter_code
_entity_poly.pdbx_strand_id
1 'polypeptide(L)'
;MDTYRFLLVEDSSGDVTACLDTVQRMNAEKPDNSVSVEVADTFDLALEKLNNPYDGVIIDIKLGDKNSGNDVIRTVTQTYRIPVAVMTGTPDTILEEGSPICIYKKGEITYEDIIESLIKISKTGLFKVIGGKGIIEETMLRVFWKNLYPKIDVWQKMKEEGVDTETILLRYAIAHIHELLDENMPLYSTEEVYIQPPLTSKIRTGCILKNKKDELYYIVLSPPCDLAIHNGRCKTDRIMLCEIDDYRIVSREAIGTAGESKRKKALLPAIKNNDKEYYHWLPKNTVFEGGYINFRKVINYSPDELSEEFYSPELRVQDSIVKDILSRFSAYYARQGQPDFDFDKEADNIIKILYPDEQN
;
A
#
# COMPACT_ATOMS: atom_id res chain seq x y z
N MET A 1 -11.78 -14.51 -24.14
CA MET A 1 -10.73 -15.54 -24.06
C MET A 1 -9.46 -14.83 -23.65
N ASP A 2 -9.00 -15.07 -22.43
CA ASP A 2 -7.76 -14.48 -21.92
C ASP A 2 -6.58 -15.34 -22.36
N THR A 3 -5.46 -14.74 -22.75
CA THR A 3 -4.26 -15.47 -23.16
C THR A 3 -3.19 -15.35 -22.09
N TYR A 4 -2.60 -16.48 -21.69
CA TYR A 4 -1.53 -16.58 -20.71
C TYR A 4 -0.31 -17.24 -21.35
N ARG A 5 0.87 -16.66 -21.16
CA ARG A 5 2.15 -17.20 -21.61
C ARG A 5 3.04 -17.43 -20.41
N PHE A 6 3.44 -18.68 -20.18
CA PHE A 6 4.34 -19.06 -19.11
C PHE A 6 5.69 -19.53 -19.65
N LEU A 7 6.72 -19.39 -18.83
CA LEU A 7 8.03 -20.00 -19.04
C LEU A 7 8.20 -21.18 -18.08
N LEU A 8 8.52 -22.35 -18.60
CA LEU A 8 8.96 -23.51 -17.83
C LEU A 8 10.48 -23.61 -17.93
N VAL A 9 11.16 -23.65 -16.79
CA VAL A 9 12.61 -23.88 -16.68
C VAL A 9 12.82 -25.29 -16.13
N GLU A 10 13.12 -26.24 -17.00
CA GLU A 10 13.14 -27.68 -16.72
C GLU A 10 14.01 -28.41 -17.77
N ASP A 11 14.97 -29.22 -17.32
CA ASP A 11 15.90 -29.96 -18.18
C ASP A 11 15.43 -31.41 -18.47
N SER A 12 14.52 -31.93 -17.64
CA SER A 12 13.94 -33.26 -17.79
C SER A 12 12.91 -33.29 -18.91
N SER A 13 13.24 -33.93 -20.03
CA SER A 13 12.32 -34.09 -21.17
C SER A 13 10.98 -34.76 -20.79
N GLY A 14 10.98 -35.64 -19.80
CA GLY A 14 9.76 -36.26 -19.27
C GLY A 14 8.85 -35.24 -18.57
N ASP A 15 9.41 -34.39 -17.72
CA ASP A 15 8.66 -33.35 -17.01
C ASP A 15 8.18 -32.25 -17.96
N VAL A 16 9.01 -31.87 -18.94
CA VAL A 16 8.62 -30.98 -20.05
C VAL A 16 7.41 -31.54 -20.80
N THR A 17 7.44 -32.81 -21.19
CA THR A 17 6.33 -33.45 -21.90
C THR A 17 5.07 -33.46 -21.05
N ALA A 18 5.17 -33.82 -19.76
CA ALA A 18 4.04 -33.81 -18.84
C ALA A 18 3.39 -32.42 -18.69
N CYS A 19 4.20 -31.35 -18.66
CA CYS A 19 3.70 -29.98 -18.63
C CYS A 19 2.96 -29.62 -19.93
N LEU A 20 3.58 -29.89 -21.10
CA LEU A 20 2.99 -29.55 -22.40
C LEU A 20 1.70 -30.33 -22.68
N ASP A 21 1.65 -31.63 -22.35
CA ASP A 21 0.44 -32.44 -22.46
C ASP A 21 -0.69 -31.90 -21.56
N THR A 22 -0.34 -31.43 -20.36
CA THR A 22 -1.28 -30.78 -19.45
C THR A 22 -1.84 -29.49 -20.06
N VAL A 23 -0.99 -28.64 -20.65
CA VAL A 23 -1.42 -27.40 -21.33
C VAL A 23 -2.35 -27.70 -22.51
N GLN A 24 -2.03 -28.73 -23.30
CA GLN A 24 -2.90 -29.15 -24.41
C GLN A 24 -4.28 -29.57 -23.91
N ARG A 25 -4.35 -30.39 -22.85
CA ARG A 25 -5.61 -30.78 -22.22
C ARG A 25 -6.38 -29.57 -21.68
N MET A 26 -5.71 -28.68 -20.95
CA MET A 26 -6.34 -27.46 -20.40
C MET A 26 -6.96 -26.60 -21.50
N ASN A 27 -6.27 -26.40 -22.61
CA ASN A 27 -6.78 -25.60 -23.74
C ASN A 27 -7.97 -26.27 -24.45
N ALA A 28 -8.07 -27.60 -24.43
CA ALA A 28 -9.21 -28.33 -24.98
C ALA A 28 -10.44 -28.28 -24.05
N GLU A 29 -10.22 -28.33 -22.73
CA GLU A 29 -11.29 -28.43 -21.73
C GLU A 29 -11.80 -27.07 -21.23
N LYS A 30 -10.96 -26.02 -21.23
CA LYS A 30 -11.24 -24.71 -20.62
C LYS A 30 -11.09 -23.58 -21.66
N PRO A 31 -12.06 -23.40 -22.58
CA PRO A 31 -11.94 -22.45 -23.69
C PRO A 31 -11.89 -20.97 -23.26
N ASP A 32 -12.18 -20.65 -22.00
CA ASP A 32 -12.15 -19.28 -21.49
C ASP A 32 -10.71 -18.73 -21.36
N ASN A 33 -9.72 -19.60 -21.17
CA ASN A 33 -8.31 -19.24 -21.08
C ASN A 33 -7.51 -20.00 -22.17
N SER A 34 -6.62 -19.30 -22.87
CA SER A 34 -5.65 -19.90 -23.78
C SER A 34 -4.27 -19.84 -23.12
N VAL A 35 -3.68 -21.00 -22.84
CA VAL A 35 -2.39 -21.14 -22.18
C VAL A 35 -1.33 -21.57 -23.18
N SER A 36 -0.18 -20.91 -23.14
CA SER A 36 1.02 -21.30 -23.87
C SER A 36 2.20 -21.39 -22.91
N VAL A 37 3.06 -22.40 -23.10
CA VAL A 37 4.26 -22.60 -22.30
C VAL A 37 5.45 -22.70 -23.22
N GLU A 38 6.47 -21.89 -22.94
CA GLU A 38 7.80 -22.05 -23.53
C GLU A 38 8.74 -22.72 -22.56
N VAL A 39 9.72 -23.44 -23.09
CA VAL A 39 10.65 -24.24 -22.29
C VAL A 39 12.06 -23.67 -22.41
N ALA A 40 12.74 -23.55 -21.27
CA ALA A 40 14.18 -23.36 -21.18
C ALA A 40 14.77 -24.52 -20.38
N ASP A 41 15.69 -25.27 -20.99
CA ASP A 41 16.38 -26.41 -20.38
C ASP A 41 17.68 -26.01 -19.66
N THR A 42 18.13 -24.76 -19.86
CA THR A 42 19.36 -24.23 -19.30
C THR A 42 19.13 -22.87 -18.65
N PHE A 43 20.03 -22.49 -17.75
CA PHE A 43 20.00 -21.18 -17.10
C PHE A 43 20.08 -20.03 -18.12
N ASP A 44 21.01 -20.11 -19.08
CA ASP A 44 21.23 -19.06 -20.07
C ASP A 44 20.01 -18.88 -20.98
N LEU A 45 19.40 -19.99 -21.42
CA LEU A 45 18.19 -19.95 -22.23
C LEU A 45 17.00 -19.37 -21.44
N ALA A 46 16.91 -19.65 -20.15
CA ALA A 46 15.86 -19.07 -19.29
C ALA A 46 15.99 -17.53 -19.25
N LEU A 47 17.20 -17.00 -19.06
CA LEU A 47 17.45 -15.56 -19.06
C LEU A 47 17.20 -14.92 -20.43
N GLU A 48 17.62 -15.57 -21.51
CA GLU A 48 17.34 -15.10 -22.86
C GLU A 48 15.83 -14.97 -23.08
N LYS A 49 15.08 -16.01 -22.70
CA LYS A 49 13.63 -16.04 -22.86
C LYS A 49 12.94 -14.97 -22.02
N LEU A 50 13.32 -14.77 -20.76
CA LEU A 50 12.75 -13.77 -19.84
C LEU A 50 12.79 -12.32 -20.35
N ASN A 51 13.53 -12.03 -21.42
CA ASN A 51 13.41 -10.76 -22.14
C ASN A 51 12.04 -10.56 -22.84
N ASN A 52 11.30 -11.65 -23.00
CA ASN A 52 9.93 -11.65 -23.51
C ASN A 52 8.92 -11.53 -22.36
N PRO A 53 7.72 -10.98 -22.63
CA PRO A 53 6.67 -10.92 -21.61
C PRO A 53 6.10 -12.30 -21.33
N TYR A 54 6.01 -12.64 -20.05
CA TYR A 54 5.36 -13.83 -19.51
C TYR A 54 4.47 -13.43 -18.34
N ASP A 55 3.40 -14.20 -18.14
CA ASP A 55 2.45 -14.06 -17.03
C ASP A 55 2.87 -14.87 -15.80
N GLY A 56 3.93 -15.65 -15.92
CA GLY A 56 4.52 -16.42 -14.83
C GLY A 56 5.67 -17.30 -15.29
N VAL A 57 6.48 -17.75 -14.35
CA VAL A 57 7.56 -18.71 -14.57
C VAL A 57 7.43 -19.88 -13.60
N ILE A 58 7.62 -21.09 -14.11
CA ILE A 58 7.69 -22.35 -13.36
C ILE A 58 9.13 -22.82 -13.43
N ILE A 59 9.78 -23.03 -12.28
CA ILE A 59 11.21 -23.32 -12.20
C ILE A 59 11.42 -24.66 -11.48
N ASP A 60 12.09 -25.62 -12.12
CA ASP A 60 12.69 -26.76 -11.42
C ASP A 60 14.06 -26.38 -10.85
N ILE A 61 14.34 -26.89 -9.64
CA ILE A 61 15.57 -26.56 -8.91
C ILE A 61 16.80 -27.24 -9.51
N LYS A 62 16.63 -28.45 -10.04
CA LYS A 62 17.72 -29.25 -10.54
C LYS A 62 17.81 -29.07 -12.06
N LEU A 63 18.72 -28.21 -12.48
CA LEU A 63 19.09 -28.07 -13.88
C LEU A 63 20.42 -28.81 -14.13
N GLY A 64 20.56 -29.44 -15.29
CA GLY A 64 21.71 -30.26 -15.66
C GLY A 64 23.04 -29.51 -15.87
N ASP A 65 23.05 -28.19 -15.71
CA ASP A 65 24.20 -27.31 -15.90
C ASP A 65 24.98 -27.03 -14.61
N LYS A 66 26.05 -26.23 -14.71
CA LYS A 66 26.76 -25.68 -13.53
C LYS A 66 25.86 -24.82 -12.63
N ASN A 67 24.81 -24.23 -13.21
CA ASN A 67 23.87 -23.35 -12.53
C ASN A 67 22.60 -24.14 -12.19
N SER A 68 21.99 -23.79 -11.07
CA SER A 68 20.78 -24.42 -10.54
C SER A 68 19.54 -23.56 -10.79
N GLY A 69 18.35 -24.13 -10.62
CA GLY A 69 17.11 -23.35 -10.59
C GLY A 69 17.09 -22.28 -9.49
N ASN A 70 17.85 -22.48 -8.40
CA ASN A 70 18.06 -21.44 -7.38
C ASN A 70 18.76 -20.19 -7.96
N ASP A 71 19.65 -20.34 -8.94
CA ASP A 71 20.28 -19.21 -9.62
C ASP A 71 19.28 -18.46 -10.50
N VAL A 72 18.36 -19.18 -11.14
CA VAL A 72 17.26 -18.59 -11.90
C VAL A 72 16.33 -17.81 -10.97
N ILE A 73 15.90 -18.42 -9.84
CA ILE A 73 15.03 -17.77 -8.84
C ILE A 73 15.66 -16.46 -8.38
N ARG A 74 16.93 -16.48 -7.97
CA ARG A 74 17.65 -15.28 -7.52
C ARG A 74 17.66 -14.17 -8.59
N THR A 75 17.90 -14.55 -9.84
CA THR A 75 17.92 -13.57 -10.95
C THR A 75 16.54 -13.00 -11.20
N VAL A 76 15.51 -13.85 -11.18
CA VAL A 76 14.12 -13.45 -11.38
C VAL A 76 13.66 -12.47 -10.29
N THR A 77 13.88 -12.80 -9.02
CA THR A 77 13.42 -11.96 -7.89
C THR A 77 14.15 -10.62 -7.78
N GLN A 78 15.35 -10.50 -8.34
CA GLN A 78 16.13 -9.26 -8.33
C GLN A 78 15.85 -8.36 -9.54
N THR A 79 15.35 -8.92 -10.65
CA THR A 79 15.30 -8.22 -11.95
C THR A 79 13.90 -8.08 -12.52
N TYR A 80 13.02 -9.06 -12.30
CA TYR A 80 11.74 -9.14 -12.97
C TYR A 80 10.58 -9.10 -11.97
N ARG A 81 9.51 -8.39 -12.35
CA ARG A 81 8.25 -8.34 -11.59
C ARG A 81 7.28 -9.30 -12.26
N ILE A 82 7.42 -10.59 -11.98
CA ILE A 82 6.66 -11.69 -12.57
C ILE A 82 6.31 -12.75 -11.50
N PRO A 83 5.15 -13.42 -11.56
CA PRO A 83 4.84 -14.54 -10.69
C PRO A 83 5.84 -15.69 -10.86
N VAL A 84 6.29 -16.27 -9.76
CA VAL A 84 7.23 -17.40 -9.75
C VAL A 84 6.59 -18.57 -9.00
N ALA A 85 6.66 -19.76 -9.60
CA ALA A 85 6.36 -21.03 -8.96
C ALA A 85 7.59 -21.94 -9.07
N VAL A 86 7.90 -22.66 -7.99
CA VAL A 86 8.98 -23.66 -7.98
C VAL A 86 8.35 -25.03 -7.97
N MET A 87 8.69 -25.91 -8.91
CA MET A 87 8.25 -27.30 -8.91
C MET A 87 9.47 -28.21 -8.79
N THR A 88 9.63 -28.94 -7.69
CA THR A 88 10.87 -29.70 -7.45
C THR A 88 10.65 -31.02 -6.72
N GLY A 89 11.52 -31.99 -7.00
CA GLY A 89 11.62 -33.24 -6.22
C GLY A 89 12.47 -33.11 -4.96
N THR A 90 13.27 -32.05 -4.84
CA THR A 90 14.20 -31.80 -3.72
C THR A 90 13.91 -30.44 -3.09
N PRO A 91 13.61 -30.35 -1.79
CA PRO A 91 13.21 -29.09 -1.16
C PRO A 91 14.36 -28.10 -0.90
N ASP A 92 15.57 -28.33 -1.44
CA ASP A 92 16.73 -27.45 -1.28
C ASP A 92 16.58 -26.14 -2.09
N THR A 93 15.69 -25.28 -1.61
CA THR A 93 15.43 -23.94 -2.16
C THR A 93 16.09 -22.87 -1.28
N ILE A 94 16.62 -21.82 -1.91
CA ILE A 94 17.28 -20.70 -1.19
C ILE A 94 16.32 -19.56 -0.82
N LEU A 95 15.02 -19.85 -0.69
CA LEU A 95 14.03 -18.82 -0.44
C LEU A 95 14.12 -18.30 0.99
N GLU A 96 14.05 -16.97 1.15
CA GLU A 96 14.01 -16.32 2.45
C GLU A 96 12.71 -16.67 3.21
N GLU A 97 12.78 -16.67 4.54
CA GLU A 97 11.62 -16.91 5.39
C GLU A 97 10.53 -15.86 5.11
N GLY A 98 9.31 -16.31 4.80
CA GLY A 98 8.20 -15.44 4.40
C GLY A 98 8.16 -15.06 2.92
N SER A 99 9.00 -15.65 2.07
CA SER A 99 8.92 -15.48 0.61
C SER A 99 7.50 -15.82 0.08
N PRO A 100 6.92 -14.98 -0.80
CA PRO A 100 5.61 -15.24 -1.42
C PRO A 100 5.69 -16.28 -2.55
N ILE A 101 6.87 -16.80 -2.87
CA ILE A 101 7.07 -17.79 -3.94
C ILE A 101 6.61 -19.17 -3.45
N CYS A 102 5.66 -19.76 -4.14
CA CYS A 102 5.16 -21.09 -3.83
C CYS A 102 6.13 -22.19 -4.28
N ILE A 103 6.46 -23.10 -3.37
CA ILE A 103 7.22 -24.32 -3.66
C ILE A 103 6.27 -25.51 -3.72
N TYR A 104 6.34 -26.25 -4.81
CA TYR A 104 5.50 -27.37 -5.15
C TYR A 104 6.34 -28.63 -5.27
N LYS A 105 5.97 -29.69 -4.53
CA LYS A 105 6.72 -30.95 -4.55
C LYS A 105 6.22 -31.86 -5.67
N LYS A 106 7.15 -32.34 -6.53
CA LYS A 106 6.85 -33.27 -7.62
C LYS A 106 6.15 -34.53 -7.06
N GLY A 107 5.04 -34.91 -7.69
CA GLY A 107 4.22 -36.07 -7.29
C GLY A 107 3.09 -35.78 -6.30
N GLU A 108 3.10 -34.62 -5.63
CA GLU A 108 2.02 -34.20 -4.72
C GLU A 108 1.04 -33.22 -5.39
N ILE A 109 1.51 -32.51 -6.43
CA ILE A 109 0.74 -31.51 -7.15
C ILE A 109 1.02 -31.59 -8.66
N THR A 110 0.04 -31.20 -9.47
CA THR A 110 0.11 -31.29 -10.93
C THR A 110 0.52 -29.95 -11.55
N TYR A 111 1.01 -29.98 -12.80
CA TYR A 111 1.23 -28.76 -13.58
C TYR A 111 -0.04 -27.93 -13.76
N GLU A 112 -1.20 -28.58 -13.82
CA GLU A 112 -2.50 -27.91 -13.96
C GLU A 112 -2.78 -27.02 -12.74
N ASP A 113 -2.57 -27.55 -11.53
CA ASP A 113 -2.74 -26.80 -10.28
C ASP A 113 -1.80 -25.59 -10.20
N ILE A 114 -0.55 -25.75 -10.64
CA ILE A 114 0.45 -24.68 -10.64
C ILE A 114 0.05 -23.59 -11.65
N ILE A 115 -0.31 -23.98 -12.87
CA ILE A 115 -0.74 -23.05 -13.93
C ILE A 115 -1.99 -22.29 -13.48
N GLU A 116 -2.98 -22.96 -12.90
CA GLU A 116 -4.16 -22.31 -12.36
C GLU A 116 -3.85 -21.32 -11.24
N SER A 117 -2.90 -21.66 -10.35
CA SER A 117 -2.41 -20.77 -9.31
C SER A 117 -1.80 -19.50 -9.92
N LEU A 118 -0.93 -19.64 -10.93
CA LEU A 118 -0.32 -18.50 -11.64
C LEU A 118 -1.36 -17.65 -12.39
N ILE A 119 -2.39 -18.28 -12.99
CA ILE A 119 -3.52 -17.56 -13.61
C ILE A 119 -4.28 -16.73 -12.55
N LYS A 120 -4.58 -17.32 -11.38
CA LYS A 120 -5.26 -16.60 -10.28
C LYS A 120 -4.43 -15.39 -9.81
N ILE A 121 -3.12 -15.57 -9.66
CA ILE A 121 -2.19 -14.49 -9.30
C ILE A 121 -2.20 -13.39 -10.38
N SER A 122 -2.15 -13.76 -11.66
CA SER A 122 -2.18 -12.81 -12.78
C SER A 122 -3.48 -12.01 -12.82
N LYS A 123 -4.62 -12.66 -12.52
CA LYS A 123 -5.95 -12.02 -12.46
C LYS A 123 -6.12 -11.01 -11.34
N THR A 124 -5.24 -10.96 -10.34
CA THR A 124 -5.27 -9.91 -9.30
C THR A 124 -5.04 -8.50 -9.86
N GLY A 125 -4.45 -8.39 -11.05
CA GLY A 125 -4.08 -7.11 -11.66
C GLY A 125 -2.75 -6.54 -11.16
N LEU A 126 -2.11 -7.14 -10.14
CA LEU A 126 -0.81 -6.69 -9.62
C LEU A 126 0.23 -6.55 -10.74
N PHE A 127 0.47 -7.64 -11.47
CA PHE A 127 1.48 -7.68 -12.53
C PHE A 127 1.07 -6.89 -13.78
N LYS A 128 -0.23 -6.70 -14.00
CA LYS A 128 -0.73 -5.80 -15.04
C LYS A 128 -0.42 -4.32 -14.73
N VAL A 129 -0.41 -3.94 -13.45
CA VAL A 129 -0.06 -2.58 -13.03
C VAL A 129 1.45 -2.38 -12.97
N ILE A 130 2.16 -3.21 -12.21
CA ILE A 130 3.57 -2.99 -11.87
C ILE A 130 4.57 -3.85 -12.65
N GLY A 131 4.12 -4.83 -13.44
CA GLY A 131 4.98 -5.74 -14.20
C GLY A 131 5.89 -5.02 -15.20
N GLY A 132 6.91 -5.72 -15.73
CA GLY A 132 7.92 -5.13 -16.62
C GLY A 132 7.40 -4.58 -17.97
N LYS A 133 6.12 -4.80 -18.28
CA LYS A 133 5.37 -4.14 -19.37
C LYS A 133 3.97 -3.72 -18.93
N GLY A 134 3.77 -3.49 -17.63
CA GLY A 134 2.50 -3.09 -17.06
C GLY A 134 2.16 -1.63 -17.33
N ILE A 135 1.01 -1.20 -16.81
CA ILE A 135 0.46 0.16 -16.95
C ILE A 135 1.49 1.22 -16.56
N ILE A 136 2.22 1.01 -15.45
CA ILE A 136 3.24 1.98 -15.01
C ILE A 136 4.37 2.09 -16.04
N GLU A 137 4.86 0.98 -16.57
CA GLU A 137 5.98 0.99 -17.52
C GLU A 137 5.58 1.65 -18.85
N GLU A 138 4.39 1.34 -19.36
CA GLU A 138 3.83 1.97 -20.56
C GLU A 138 3.64 3.49 -20.38
N THR A 139 3.14 3.90 -19.20
CA THR A 139 3.01 5.32 -18.85
C THR A 139 4.38 5.98 -18.73
N MET A 140 5.35 5.36 -18.08
CA MET A 140 6.70 5.92 -17.93
C MET A 140 7.41 6.08 -19.27
N LEU A 141 7.27 5.12 -20.19
CA LEU A 141 7.79 5.24 -21.55
C LEU A 141 7.17 6.44 -22.28
N ARG A 142 5.85 6.62 -22.16
CA ARG A 142 5.13 7.76 -22.73
C ARG A 142 5.59 9.09 -22.12
N VAL A 143 5.70 9.16 -20.80
CA VAL A 143 6.14 10.34 -20.05
C VAL A 143 7.56 10.73 -20.45
N PHE A 144 8.46 9.75 -20.57
CA PHE A 144 9.82 9.98 -21.01
C PHE A 144 9.84 10.67 -22.39
N TRP A 145 9.24 10.04 -23.41
CA TRP A 145 9.32 10.54 -24.79
C TRP A 145 8.50 11.81 -25.05
N LYS A 146 7.35 11.97 -24.38
CA LYS A 146 6.43 13.09 -24.66
C LYS A 146 6.62 14.30 -23.74
N ASN A 147 7.11 14.11 -22.51
CA ASN A 147 7.15 15.17 -21.50
C ASN A 147 8.56 15.50 -21.01
N LEU A 148 9.35 14.48 -20.64
CA LEU A 148 10.66 14.69 -20.01
C LEU A 148 11.76 14.97 -21.04
N TYR A 149 11.99 14.04 -21.96
CA TYR A 149 13.11 14.12 -22.91
C TYR A 149 13.04 15.33 -23.86
N PRO A 150 11.87 15.77 -24.35
CA PRO A 150 11.79 16.97 -25.19
C PRO A 150 12.27 18.26 -24.51
N LYS A 151 12.42 18.27 -23.18
CA LYS A 151 12.88 19.41 -22.38
C LYS A 151 14.34 19.25 -21.93
N ILE A 152 15.14 18.41 -22.60
CA ILE A 152 16.51 18.08 -22.18
C ILE A 152 17.39 19.32 -21.94
N ASP A 153 17.30 20.33 -22.80
CA ASP A 153 18.10 21.57 -22.68
C ASP A 153 17.77 22.34 -21.39
N VAL A 154 16.50 22.30 -20.95
CA VAL A 154 16.06 22.90 -19.68
C VAL A 154 16.71 22.17 -18.50
N TRP A 155 16.71 20.84 -18.54
CA TRP A 155 17.29 20.03 -17.48
C TRP A 155 18.81 20.17 -17.40
N GLN A 156 19.48 20.25 -18.56
CA GLN A 156 20.92 20.52 -18.64
C GLN A 156 21.26 21.86 -18.01
N LYS A 157 20.57 22.93 -18.41
CA LYS A 157 20.76 24.26 -17.85
C LYS A 157 20.53 24.31 -16.33
N MET A 158 19.46 23.70 -15.83
CA MET A 158 19.19 23.65 -14.39
C MET A 158 20.29 22.91 -13.62
N LYS A 159 20.84 21.83 -14.19
CA LYS A 159 21.94 21.09 -13.57
C LYS A 159 23.23 21.92 -13.54
N GLU A 160 23.53 22.65 -14.61
CA GLU A 160 24.66 23.59 -14.67
C GLU A 160 24.53 24.72 -13.63
N GLU A 161 23.31 25.16 -13.34
CA GLU A 161 22.99 26.13 -12.28
C GLU A 161 23.03 25.53 -10.86
N GLY A 162 23.39 24.25 -10.71
CA GLY A 162 23.53 23.57 -9.41
C GLY A 162 22.21 23.11 -8.79
N VAL A 163 21.11 23.07 -9.56
CA VAL A 163 19.81 22.58 -9.09
C VAL A 163 19.80 21.06 -9.00
N ASP A 164 19.15 20.51 -7.98
CA ASP A 164 18.87 19.08 -7.84
C ASP A 164 17.76 18.65 -8.82
N THR A 165 18.16 18.43 -10.08
CA THR A 165 17.26 18.01 -11.15
C THR A 165 16.69 16.61 -10.96
N GLU A 166 17.39 15.71 -10.26
CA GLU A 166 16.95 14.33 -10.03
C GLU A 166 15.68 14.30 -9.18
N THR A 167 15.65 15.04 -8.07
CA THR A 167 14.46 15.15 -7.22
C THR A 167 13.28 15.82 -7.95
N ILE A 168 13.55 16.78 -8.84
CA ILE A 168 12.51 17.46 -9.62
C ILE A 168 11.92 16.51 -10.67
N LEU A 169 12.77 15.79 -11.41
CA LEU A 169 12.35 14.83 -12.42
C LEU A 169 11.55 13.68 -11.78
N LEU A 170 11.98 13.18 -10.61
CA LEU A 170 11.23 12.19 -9.85
C LEU A 170 9.83 12.68 -9.49
N ARG A 171 9.72 13.91 -8.97
CA ARG A 171 8.41 14.52 -8.64
C ARG A 171 7.53 14.65 -9.88
N TYR A 172 8.12 15.01 -11.02
CA TYR A 172 7.38 15.17 -12.26
C TYR A 172 6.89 13.82 -12.80
N ALA A 173 7.71 12.76 -12.73
CA ALA A 173 7.30 11.39 -13.05
C ALA A 173 6.14 10.93 -12.16
N ILE A 174 6.24 11.15 -10.84
CA ILE A 174 5.18 10.81 -9.88
C ILE A 174 3.88 11.55 -10.21
N ALA A 175 3.94 12.83 -10.59
CA ALA A 175 2.75 13.60 -10.97
C ALA A 175 2.00 12.94 -12.15
N HIS A 176 2.71 12.46 -13.17
CA HIS A 176 2.09 11.74 -14.28
C HIS A 176 1.56 10.34 -13.90
N ILE A 177 2.19 9.66 -12.94
CA ILE A 177 1.63 8.40 -12.40
C ILE A 177 0.32 8.71 -11.66
N HIS A 178 0.24 9.81 -10.92
CA HIS A 178 -1.00 10.23 -10.26
C HIS A 178 -2.13 10.55 -11.25
N GLU A 179 -1.82 11.03 -12.45
CA GLU A 179 -2.82 11.25 -13.51
C GLU A 179 -3.51 9.94 -13.96
N LEU A 180 -2.99 8.76 -13.60
CA LEU A 180 -3.67 7.48 -13.86
C LEU A 180 -4.89 7.26 -12.97
N LEU A 181 -5.03 8.02 -11.89
CA LEU A 181 -6.13 7.93 -10.94
C LEU A 181 -7.26 8.88 -11.40
N ASP A 182 -8.07 8.42 -12.37
CA ASP A 182 -9.19 9.17 -12.99
C ASP A 182 -10.44 9.28 -12.09
N GLU A 183 -11.52 9.92 -12.56
CA GLU A 183 -12.74 10.19 -11.77
C GLU A 183 -13.60 8.94 -11.45
N ASN A 184 -13.46 7.84 -12.19
CA ASN A 184 -14.26 6.61 -12.01
C ASN A 184 -13.57 5.55 -11.15
N MET A 185 -12.90 5.97 -10.08
CA MET A 185 -12.20 5.05 -9.18
C MET A 185 -13.19 4.31 -8.26
N PRO A 186 -12.88 3.04 -7.92
CA PRO A 186 -13.62 2.34 -6.88
C PRO A 186 -13.51 3.08 -5.53
N LEU A 187 -14.37 2.71 -4.59
CA LEU A 187 -14.21 3.16 -3.21
C LEU A 187 -12.86 2.67 -2.67
N TYR A 188 -12.20 3.52 -1.88
CA TYR A 188 -10.94 3.18 -1.21
C TYR A 188 -11.07 1.89 -0.39
N SER A 189 -10.12 0.99 -0.57
CA SER A 189 -9.91 -0.18 0.28
C SER A 189 -9.16 0.21 1.56
N THR A 190 -9.43 -0.49 2.65
CA THR A 190 -8.67 -0.34 3.91
C THR A 190 -7.21 -0.75 3.75
N GLU A 191 -6.88 -1.61 2.78
CA GLU A 191 -5.50 -2.00 2.47
C GLU A 191 -4.67 -0.83 1.89
N GLU A 192 -5.31 0.25 1.41
CA GLU A 192 -4.61 1.40 0.84
C GLU A 192 -4.18 2.43 1.91
N VAL A 193 -4.67 2.31 3.14
CA VAL A 193 -4.50 3.36 4.16
C VAL A 193 -3.07 3.45 4.67
N TYR A 194 -2.37 2.33 4.79
CA TYR A 194 -1.05 2.27 5.38
C TYR A 194 0.01 1.82 4.38
N ILE A 195 1.21 2.35 4.57
CA ILE A 195 2.43 1.98 3.87
C ILE A 195 3.28 1.18 4.86
N GLN A 196 3.54 -0.09 4.55
CA GLN A 196 4.43 -0.98 5.30
C GLN A 196 5.28 -1.87 4.36
N PRO A 197 6.58 -2.06 4.65
CA PRO A 197 7.39 -1.19 5.50
C PRO A 197 7.59 0.17 4.80
N PRO A 198 7.73 1.28 5.55
CA PRO A 198 8.13 2.54 4.94
C PRO A 198 9.55 2.39 4.35
N LEU A 199 9.79 3.02 3.20
CA LEU A 199 11.12 3.02 2.54
C LEU A 199 12.24 3.61 3.41
N THR A 200 11.90 4.35 4.47
CA THR A 200 12.85 4.93 5.42
C THR A 200 12.29 4.86 6.82
N SER A 201 13.13 4.61 7.81
CA SER A 201 12.79 4.70 9.25
C SER A 201 12.73 6.14 9.79
N LYS A 202 12.87 7.15 8.92
CA LYS A 202 12.78 8.56 9.34
C LYS A 202 11.37 8.89 9.81
N ILE A 203 11.28 9.58 10.94
CA ILE A 203 10.02 10.15 11.44
C ILE A 203 9.46 11.12 10.40
N ARG A 204 8.21 10.91 10.00
CA ARG A 204 7.45 11.77 9.09
C ARG A 204 6.04 11.95 9.61
N THR A 205 5.37 13.00 9.14
CA THR A 205 3.94 13.17 9.38
C THR A 205 3.17 11.94 8.89
N GLY A 206 2.23 11.47 9.71
CA GLY A 206 1.46 10.27 9.48
C GLY A 206 2.14 8.96 9.88
N CYS A 207 3.40 8.97 10.35
CA CYS A 207 4.01 7.78 10.92
C CYS A 207 3.22 7.33 12.15
N ILE A 208 3.01 6.02 12.27
CA ILE A 208 2.45 5.40 13.45
C ILE A 208 3.61 4.85 14.28
N LEU A 209 3.68 5.29 15.53
CA LEU A 209 4.72 4.94 16.49
C LEU A 209 4.11 4.12 17.61
N LYS A 210 4.84 3.12 18.08
CA LYS A 210 4.45 2.32 19.25
C LYS A 210 5.33 2.73 20.43
N ASN A 211 4.71 3.09 21.54
CA ASN A 211 5.43 3.43 22.76
C ASN A 211 5.99 2.16 23.41
N LYS A 212 7.22 2.22 23.95
CA LYS A 212 7.92 1.06 24.51
C LYS A 212 7.46 0.65 25.92
N LYS A 213 6.76 1.54 26.64
CA LYS A 213 6.36 1.33 28.05
C LYS A 213 4.95 0.79 28.17
N ASP A 214 4.00 1.41 27.47
CA ASP A 214 2.58 1.04 27.55
C ASP A 214 2.07 0.32 26.29
N GLU A 215 2.91 0.18 25.26
CA GLU A 215 2.60 -0.48 23.99
C GLU A 215 1.45 0.18 23.22
N LEU A 216 1.07 1.42 23.57
CA LEU A 216 0.05 2.21 22.89
C LEU A 216 0.60 2.79 21.57
N TYR A 217 -0.32 3.02 20.64
CA TYR A 217 -0.01 3.58 19.33
C TYR A 217 -0.29 5.07 19.28
N TYR A 218 0.57 5.78 18.57
CA TYR A 218 0.51 7.22 18.38
C TYR A 218 0.75 7.57 16.92
N ILE A 219 0.11 8.62 16.41
CA ILE A 219 0.36 9.15 15.07
C ILE A 219 1.11 10.48 15.15
N VAL A 220 2.11 10.66 14.30
CA VAL A 220 2.85 11.93 14.16
C VAL A 220 2.01 12.94 13.39
N LEU A 221 1.67 14.07 14.03
CA LEU A 221 0.88 15.15 13.44
C LEU A 221 1.70 16.41 13.12
N SER A 222 2.96 16.49 13.55
CA SER A 222 3.85 17.60 13.15
C SER A 222 3.89 17.76 11.63
N PRO A 223 3.72 18.99 11.10
CA PRO A 223 3.81 19.27 9.67
C PRO A 223 5.15 18.81 9.05
N PRO A 224 5.19 18.41 7.77
CA PRO A 224 6.42 17.95 7.13
C PRO A 224 7.55 18.99 7.14
N CYS A 225 7.21 20.29 7.10
CA CYS A 225 8.19 21.38 7.13
C CYS A 225 8.90 21.52 8.48
N ASP A 226 8.27 21.08 9.58
CA ASP A 226 8.86 21.10 10.92
C ASP A 226 9.77 19.90 11.15
N LEU A 227 9.44 18.76 10.52
CA LEU A 227 10.23 17.53 10.55
C LEU A 227 11.42 17.54 9.58
N ALA A 228 11.59 18.63 8.82
CA ALA A 228 12.70 18.77 7.88
C ALA A 228 14.04 18.86 8.62
N ILE A 229 15.00 18.05 8.18
CA ILE A 229 16.36 18.02 8.76
C ILE A 229 17.25 19.02 8.02
N HIS A 230 17.81 19.98 8.75
CA HIS A 230 18.80 20.93 8.24
C HIS A 230 20.09 20.76 9.06
N ASN A 231 21.22 20.56 8.38
CA ASN A 231 22.52 20.35 9.03
C ASN A 231 22.51 19.23 10.10
N GLY A 232 21.77 18.14 9.84
CA GLY A 232 21.67 16.99 10.73
C GLY A 232 20.74 17.18 11.94
N ARG A 233 20.07 18.33 12.08
CA ARG A 233 19.09 18.57 13.16
C ARG A 233 17.69 18.75 12.60
N CYS A 234 16.70 18.22 13.31
CA CYS A 234 15.31 18.52 13.05
C CYS A 234 15.08 20.03 13.22
N LYS A 235 14.30 20.64 12.34
CA LYS A 235 14.00 22.08 12.42
C LYS A 235 13.21 22.42 13.69
N THR A 236 12.33 21.51 14.13
CA THR A 236 11.59 21.63 15.39
C THR A 236 12.31 20.93 16.54
N ASP A 237 12.20 21.51 17.74
CA ASP A 237 12.58 20.90 19.02
C ASP A 237 11.43 20.08 19.64
N ARG A 238 10.23 20.14 19.05
CA ARG A 238 9.02 19.44 19.51
C ARG A 238 8.31 18.74 18.35
N ILE A 239 8.13 17.44 18.50
CA ILE A 239 7.36 16.57 17.62
C ILE A 239 6.02 16.28 18.29
N MET A 240 4.95 16.64 17.60
CA MET A 240 3.57 16.46 18.03
C MET A 240 3.09 15.06 17.64
N LEU A 241 2.66 14.32 18.65
CA LEU A 241 2.01 13.02 18.52
C LEU A 241 0.58 13.10 19.03
N CYS A 242 -0.26 12.19 18.56
CA CYS A 242 -1.62 12.02 19.04
C CYS A 242 -1.89 10.54 19.29
N GLU A 243 -2.41 10.21 20.48
CA GLU A 243 -2.74 8.83 20.84
C GLU A 243 -3.84 8.25 19.94
N ILE A 244 -3.73 6.96 19.65
CA ILE A 244 -4.71 6.17 18.91
C ILE A 244 -5.43 5.26 19.91
N ASP A 245 -6.70 5.57 20.18
CA ASP A 245 -7.54 4.77 21.06
C ASP A 245 -7.94 3.44 20.40
N ASP A 246 -8.03 2.40 21.24
CA ASP A 246 -8.36 1.04 20.81
C ASP A 246 -9.70 1.00 20.07
N TYR A 247 -9.67 0.38 18.88
CA TYR A 247 -10.82 0.35 17.99
C TYR A 247 -12.04 -0.33 18.63
N ARG A 248 -11.85 -1.34 19.48
CA ARG A 248 -12.92 -2.15 20.09
C ARG A 248 -13.63 -1.35 21.16
N ILE A 249 -12.87 -0.62 21.97
CA ILE A 249 -13.42 0.21 23.05
C ILE A 249 -14.30 1.31 22.44
N VAL A 250 -13.72 2.14 21.57
CA VAL A 250 -14.44 3.29 20.98
C VAL A 250 -15.63 2.83 20.12
N SER A 251 -15.48 1.73 19.36
CA SER A 251 -16.60 1.22 18.56
C SER A 251 -17.74 0.67 19.42
N ARG A 252 -17.46 0.05 20.57
CA ARG A 252 -18.50 -0.38 21.52
C ARG A 252 -19.22 0.80 22.14
N GLU A 253 -18.50 1.85 22.50
CA GLU A 253 -19.09 3.09 23.00
C GLU A 253 -20.03 3.73 21.97
N ALA A 254 -19.60 3.80 20.70
CA ALA A 254 -20.41 4.34 19.61
C ALA A 254 -21.69 3.50 19.35
N ILE A 255 -21.60 2.18 19.49
CA ILE A 255 -22.77 1.29 19.39
C ILE A 255 -23.69 1.46 20.61
N GLY A 256 -23.12 1.69 21.79
CA GLY A 256 -23.84 1.87 23.05
C GLY A 256 -24.78 0.69 23.36
N THR A 257 -26.02 0.99 23.72
CA THR A 257 -27.06 0.01 24.05
C THR A 257 -27.91 -0.41 22.84
N ALA A 258 -27.47 -0.09 21.61
CA ALA A 258 -28.22 -0.40 20.41
C ALA A 258 -28.47 -1.92 20.26
N GLY A 259 -29.75 -2.26 20.00
CA GLY A 259 -30.14 -3.62 19.65
C GLY A 259 -29.44 -4.11 18.37
N GLU A 260 -29.27 -5.43 18.25
CA GLU A 260 -28.44 -6.09 17.23
C GLU A 260 -28.67 -5.58 15.79
N SER A 261 -29.93 -5.46 15.37
CA SER A 261 -30.30 -5.00 14.02
C SER A 261 -29.93 -3.53 13.73
N LYS A 262 -29.68 -2.72 14.77
CA LYS A 262 -29.33 -1.29 14.65
C LYS A 262 -27.85 -1.00 14.86
N ARG A 263 -27.04 -1.96 15.33
CA ARG A 263 -25.62 -1.75 15.69
C ARG A 263 -24.79 -1.18 14.53
N LYS A 264 -24.98 -1.70 13.31
CA LYS A 264 -24.30 -1.17 12.11
C LYS A 264 -24.61 0.32 11.92
N LYS A 265 -25.90 0.70 11.99
CA LYS A 265 -26.32 2.09 11.82
C LYS A 265 -25.76 3.00 12.92
N ALA A 266 -25.66 2.50 14.15
CA ALA A 266 -25.06 3.22 15.28
C ALA A 266 -23.54 3.42 15.12
N LEU A 267 -22.81 2.45 14.55
CA LEU A 267 -21.36 2.55 14.33
C LEU A 267 -20.98 3.46 13.15
N LEU A 268 -21.83 3.54 12.11
CA LEU A 268 -21.52 4.26 10.87
C LEU A 268 -21.04 5.71 11.08
N PRO A 269 -21.65 6.55 11.95
CA PRO A 269 -21.16 7.89 12.22
C PRO A 269 -19.71 7.91 12.73
N ALA A 270 -19.31 6.97 13.60
CA ALA A 270 -17.95 6.94 14.15
C ALA A 270 -16.90 6.63 13.08
N ILE A 271 -17.14 5.62 12.24
CA ILE A 271 -16.20 5.26 11.16
C ILE A 271 -16.24 6.24 9.98
N LYS A 272 -17.34 6.98 9.83
CA LYS A 272 -17.46 8.10 8.87
C LYS A 272 -16.88 9.40 9.42
N ASN A 273 -16.25 9.39 10.60
CA ASN A 273 -15.65 10.57 11.19
C ASN A 273 -16.65 11.71 11.50
N ASN A 274 -17.93 11.36 11.70
CA ASN A 274 -19.07 12.26 11.86
C ASN A 274 -19.83 12.08 13.20
N ASP A 275 -19.33 11.22 14.11
CA ASP A 275 -19.91 11.06 15.46
C ASP A 275 -19.31 12.08 16.43
N LYS A 276 -18.05 11.84 16.82
CA LYS A 276 -17.27 12.68 17.72
C LYS A 276 -16.22 13.42 16.93
N GLU A 277 -16.34 14.72 17.00
CA GLU A 277 -15.52 15.71 16.33
C GLU A 277 -14.01 15.66 16.69
N TYR A 278 -13.63 15.02 17.81
CA TYR A 278 -12.25 14.81 18.24
C TYR A 278 -11.68 13.44 17.86
N TYR A 279 -12.47 12.56 17.26
CA TYR A 279 -12.00 11.24 16.81
C TYR A 279 -11.78 11.20 15.31
N HIS A 280 -10.68 10.57 14.91
CA HIS A 280 -10.44 10.17 13.52
C HIS A 280 -10.21 8.66 13.43
N TRP A 281 -11.13 7.96 12.76
CA TRP A 281 -11.10 6.53 12.54
C TRP A 281 -9.97 6.12 11.60
N LEU A 282 -9.22 5.12 12.04
CA LEU A 282 -8.19 4.41 11.29
C LEU A 282 -8.64 2.95 11.13
N PRO A 283 -8.79 2.42 9.90
CA PRO A 283 -9.28 1.07 9.68
C PRO A 283 -8.31 -0.01 10.17
N LYS A 284 -8.87 -1.14 10.59
CA LYS A 284 -8.13 -2.38 10.71
C LYS A 284 -7.89 -2.99 9.32
N ASN A 285 -6.70 -3.54 9.09
CA ASN A 285 -6.39 -4.33 7.90
C ASN A 285 -5.30 -5.38 8.22
N THR A 286 -4.64 -5.93 7.20
CA THR A 286 -3.59 -6.95 7.37
C THR A 286 -2.33 -6.48 8.10
N VAL A 287 -2.07 -5.17 8.10
CA VAL A 287 -0.83 -4.55 8.60
C VAL A 287 -1.02 -3.79 9.92
N PHE A 288 -2.25 -3.41 10.26
CA PHE A 288 -2.53 -2.65 11.47
C PHE A 288 -3.91 -2.96 12.06
N GLU A 289 -3.97 -3.02 13.40
CA GLU A 289 -5.23 -3.30 14.13
C GLU A 289 -6.26 -2.16 14.05
N GLY A 290 -5.87 -0.98 13.55
CA GLY A 290 -6.73 0.19 13.46
C GLY A 290 -6.94 0.88 14.81
N GLY A 291 -7.85 1.85 14.84
CA GLY A 291 -8.15 2.61 16.06
C GLY A 291 -8.82 3.94 15.77
N TYR A 292 -8.82 4.82 16.76
CA TYR A 292 -9.32 6.19 16.61
C TYR A 292 -8.27 7.17 17.14
N ILE A 293 -7.70 8.00 16.26
CA ILE A 293 -6.86 9.11 16.68
C ILE A 293 -7.71 10.02 17.55
N ASN A 294 -7.29 10.24 18.79
CA ASN A 294 -8.02 11.06 19.75
C ASN A 294 -7.37 12.43 19.87
N PHE A 295 -7.88 13.42 19.15
CA PHE A 295 -7.33 14.78 19.13
C PHE A 295 -7.30 15.49 20.49
N ARG A 296 -7.88 14.90 21.56
CA ARG A 296 -7.71 15.38 22.94
C ARG A 296 -6.44 14.89 23.61
N LYS A 297 -5.81 13.84 23.08
CA LYS A 297 -4.63 13.17 23.63
C LYS A 297 -3.38 13.52 22.84
N VAL A 298 -3.16 14.81 22.64
CA VAL A 298 -1.95 15.34 22.01
C VAL A 298 -0.83 15.40 23.03
N ILE A 299 0.33 14.87 22.63
CA ILE A 299 1.56 14.90 23.43
C ILE A 299 2.72 15.37 22.56
N ASN A 300 3.77 15.90 23.18
CA ASN A 300 4.94 16.42 22.47
C ASN A 300 6.21 15.82 23.06
N TYR A 301 7.11 15.39 22.18
CA TYR A 301 8.44 14.91 22.52
C TYR A 301 9.49 15.69 21.74
N SER A 302 10.66 15.87 22.32
CA SER A 302 11.84 16.24 21.53
C SER A 302 12.26 15.07 20.61
N PRO A 303 13.01 15.33 19.53
CA PRO A 303 13.52 14.27 18.66
C PRO A 303 14.33 13.20 19.41
N ASP A 304 15.10 13.59 20.43
CA ASP A 304 15.93 12.69 21.21
C ASP A 304 15.06 11.79 22.12
N GLU A 305 14.14 12.39 22.89
CA GLU A 305 13.18 11.65 23.73
C GLU A 305 12.33 10.66 22.92
N LEU A 306 11.96 11.03 21.70
CA LEU A 306 11.15 10.17 20.84
C LEU A 306 11.85 8.83 20.54
N SER A 307 13.16 8.87 20.29
CA SER A 307 13.95 7.66 20.02
C SER A 307 14.09 6.76 21.25
N GLU A 308 14.04 7.34 22.45
CA GLU A 308 14.09 6.62 23.72
C GLU A 308 12.74 5.99 24.04
N GLU A 309 11.64 6.71 23.84
CA GLU A 309 10.29 6.32 24.26
C GLU A 309 9.54 5.44 23.25
N PHE A 310 9.91 5.51 21.95
CA PHE A 310 9.18 4.83 20.87
C PHE A 310 10.06 3.90 20.04
N TYR A 311 9.46 2.83 19.51
CA TYR A 311 10.09 2.01 18.48
C TYR A 311 10.20 2.81 17.16
N SER A 312 11.13 2.39 16.29
CA SER A 312 11.25 2.98 14.96
C SER A 312 9.95 2.81 14.16
N PRO A 313 9.57 3.77 13.31
CA PRO A 313 8.33 3.69 12.55
C PRO A 313 8.38 2.53 11.54
N GLU A 314 7.45 1.59 11.68
CA GLU A 314 7.25 0.48 10.73
C GLU A 314 5.99 0.66 9.86
N LEU A 315 5.19 1.68 10.17
CA LEU A 315 3.91 1.93 9.53
C LEU A 315 3.70 3.43 9.34
N ARG A 316 3.12 3.82 8.20
CA ARG A 316 2.78 5.21 7.92
C ARG A 316 1.45 5.30 7.18
N VAL A 317 0.61 6.26 7.55
CA VAL A 317 -0.61 6.57 6.80
C VAL A 317 -0.25 7.26 5.48
N GLN A 318 -0.89 6.88 4.37
CA GLN A 318 -0.65 7.49 3.06
C GLN A 318 -0.95 8.99 3.02
N ASP A 319 -0.20 9.73 2.20
CA ASP A 319 -0.22 11.21 2.19
C ASP A 319 -1.60 11.82 1.89
N SER A 320 -2.40 11.17 1.03
CA SER A 320 -3.77 11.60 0.71
C SER A 320 -4.67 11.61 1.94
N ILE A 321 -4.56 10.59 2.81
CA ILE A 321 -5.34 10.45 4.04
C ILE A 321 -4.76 11.30 5.17
N VAL A 322 -3.43 11.43 5.26
CA VAL A 322 -2.78 12.32 6.24
C VAL A 322 -3.29 13.75 6.12
N LYS A 323 -3.53 14.24 4.88
CA LYS A 323 -4.12 15.57 4.66
C LYS A 323 -5.49 15.72 5.31
N ASP A 324 -6.36 14.70 5.21
CA ASP A 324 -7.66 14.72 5.88
C ASP A 324 -7.52 14.69 7.41
N ILE A 325 -6.63 13.84 7.94
CA ILE A 325 -6.32 13.80 9.38
C ILE A 325 -5.89 15.18 9.90
N LEU A 326 -4.92 15.82 9.23
CA LEU A 326 -4.41 17.14 9.62
C LEU A 326 -5.48 18.24 9.48
N SER A 327 -6.32 18.16 8.45
CA SER A 327 -7.44 19.08 8.26
C SER A 327 -8.43 18.99 9.42
N ARG A 328 -8.85 17.76 9.77
CA ARG A 328 -9.78 17.52 10.89
C ARG A 328 -9.16 17.88 12.24
N PHE A 329 -7.88 17.59 12.44
CA PHE A 329 -7.13 18.01 13.63
C PHE A 329 -7.10 19.54 13.77
N SER A 330 -6.76 20.25 12.69
CA SER A 330 -6.70 21.70 12.67
C SER A 330 -8.08 22.31 12.93
N ALA A 331 -9.12 21.76 12.31
CA ALA A 331 -10.51 22.18 12.54
C ALA A 331 -10.97 21.91 13.98
N TYR A 332 -10.51 20.82 14.61
CA TYR A 332 -10.77 20.54 16.02
C TYR A 332 -10.13 21.58 16.94
N TYR A 333 -8.83 21.85 16.75
CA TYR A 333 -8.08 22.77 17.59
C TYR A 333 -8.41 24.25 17.37
N ALA A 334 -8.88 24.62 16.18
CA ALA A 334 -9.23 26.00 15.86
C ALA A 334 -10.58 26.46 16.46
N ARG A 335 -11.36 25.54 17.05
CA ARG A 335 -12.68 25.87 17.60
C ARG A 335 -12.58 26.95 18.64
N GLN A 336 -13.31 28.03 18.39
CA GLN A 336 -13.61 29.02 19.39
C GLN A 336 -14.82 28.52 20.16
N GLY A 337 -14.68 28.29 21.47
CA GLY A 337 -15.83 28.01 22.31
C GLY A 337 -16.79 29.19 22.28
N GLN A 338 -18.09 28.94 22.11
CA GLN A 338 -19.10 29.96 22.35
C GLN A 338 -19.40 29.99 23.86
N PRO A 339 -19.52 31.17 24.48
CA PRO A 339 -20.04 31.27 25.84
C PRO A 339 -21.43 30.64 25.92
N ASP A 340 -21.66 29.84 26.96
CA ASP A 340 -22.96 29.28 27.25
C ASP A 340 -23.83 30.38 27.88
N PHE A 341 -24.86 30.81 27.14
CA PHE A 341 -25.84 31.75 27.64
C PHE A 341 -27.06 30.98 28.14
N ASP A 342 -27.90 31.64 28.94
CA ASP A 342 -29.23 31.13 29.21
C ASP A 342 -30.10 31.30 27.95
N PHE A 343 -29.92 30.39 26.99
CA PHE A 343 -30.49 30.49 25.65
C PHE A 343 -32.01 30.45 25.68
N ASP A 344 -32.61 29.72 26.62
CA ASP A 344 -34.05 29.68 26.82
C ASP A 344 -34.57 31.08 27.22
N LYS A 345 -33.91 31.71 28.20
CA LYS A 345 -34.24 33.08 28.61
C LYS A 345 -34.03 34.10 27.50
N GLU A 346 -32.93 34.02 26.75
CA GLU A 346 -32.68 34.94 25.65
C GLU A 346 -33.67 34.73 24.48
N ALA A 347 -34.06 33.49 24.19
CA ALA A 347 -35.11 33.20 23.22
C ALA A 347 -36.46 33.79 23.65
N ASP A 348 -36.85 33.63 24.92
CA ASP A 348 -38.06 34.24 25.47
C ASP A 348 -38.04 35.77 25.36
N ASN A 349 -36.89 36.40 25.65
CA ASN A 349 -36.71 37.86 25.52
C ASN A 349 -36.87 38.31 24.06
N ILE A 350 -36.29 37.58 23.10
CA ILE A 350 -36.39 37.88 21.66
C ILE A 350 -37.84 37.74 21.19
N ILE A 351 -38.54 36.67 21.58
CA ILE A 351 -39.96 36.47 21.23
C ILE A 351 -40.81 37.62 21.76
N LYS A 352 -40.61 38.05 23.01
CA LYS A 352 -41.33 39.21 23.59
C LYS A 352 -41.10 40.51 22.81
N ILE A 353 -39.89 40.73 22.29
CA ILE A 353 -39.58 41.90 21.47
C ILE A 353 -40.26 41.83 20.10
N LEU A 354 -40.27 40.65 19.47
CA LEU A 354 -40.79 40.46 18.12
C LEU A 354 -42.33 40.39 18.08
N TYR A 355 -42.97 39.89 19.13
CA TYR A 355 -44.41 39.64 19.21
C TYR A 355 -45.02 40.21 20.51
N PRO A 356 -45.01 41.54 20.71
CA PRO A 356 -45.46 42.15 21.95
C PRO A 356 -46.97 41.97 22.23
N ASP A 357 -47.78 41.74 21.19
CA ASP A 357 -49.25 41.65 21.28
C ASP A 357 -49.80 40.21 21.43
N GLU A 358 -48.94 39.18 21.38
CA GLU A 358 -49.34 37.77 21.49
C GLU A 358 -49.35 37.25 22.95
N GLN A 359 -49.12 38.10 23.94
CA GLN A 359 -49.16 37.74 25.38
C GLN A 359 -50.46 38.10 26.11
N ASN A 360 -51.62 38.06 25.43
CA ASN A 360 -52.94 38.12 26.09
C ASN A 360 -53.59 36.75 26.23
#